data_AF-A0A2E0EP90-F1
#
_entry.id   AF-A0A2E0EP90-F1
#
_cell.length_a   1.000
_cell.length_b   1.000
_cell.length_c   1.000
_cell.angle_alpha   90.00
_cell.angle_beta   90.00
_cell.angle_gamma   90.00
#
_symmetry.space_group_name_H-M   'P 1'
#
loop_
_entity.id
_entity.type
_entity.pdbx_description
1 polymer ?
#
loop_
_entity_poly.entity_id
_entity_poly.type
_entity_poly.pdbx_seq_one_letter_code
_entity_poly.pdbx_strand_id
1 'polypeptide(L)'
;MSFLTLEIPQVQKKAHLPLHINACSTQQYIDFCDLLYRVDQNQLSYEEFRIQAVYKLLNLKKGGRKIEDGKVEEALGNIYALSEHIDNFFTQNAQEKKVLNQDYTQNHIKELRPKWRKYHAPSHYFMDCYWG
;
A
#
# COMPACT_ATOMS: atom_id res chain seq x y z
N MET A 1 8.40 -13.02 2.13
CA MET A 1 7.62 -11.78 1.93
C MET A 1 8.60 -10.62 1.85
N SER A 2 8.55 -9.83 0.79
CA SER A 2 9.54 -8.78 0.49
C SER A 2 9.08 -7.42 0.99
N PHE A 3 9.86 -6.80 1.88
CA PHE A 3 9.61 -5.47 2.44
C PHE A 3 10.87 -4.61 2.33
N LEU A 4 10.69 -3.31 2.11
CA LEU A 4 11.75 -2.34 2.33
C LEU A 4 11.67 -1.85 3.78
N THR A 5 12.75 -2.06 4.53
CA THR A 5 12.83 -1.60 5.94
C THR A 5 13.44 -0.23 5.99
N LEU A 6 12.70 0.72 6.55
CA LEU A 6 13.12 2.08 6.80
C LEU A 6 13.49 2.20 8.27
N GLU A 7 14.75 2.53 8.54
CA GLU A 7 15.18 2.85 9.88
C GLU A 7 15.09 4.37 10.07
N ILE A 8 14.41 4.80 11.14
CA ILE A 8 14.29 6.21 11.51
C ILE A 8 15.04 6.37 12.84
N PRO A 9 16.36 6.63 12.80
CA PRO A 9 17.23 6.56 13.97
C PRO A 9 16.80 7.53 15.07
N GLN A 10 16.30 8.71 14.68
CA GLN A 10 15.94 9.81 15.58
C GLN A 10 14.81 9.45 16.55
N VAL A 11 13.98 8.45 16.19
CA VAL A 11 12.88 7.98 17.03
C VAL A 11 12.99 6.49 17.36
N GLN A 12 14.12 5.85 16.99
CA GLN A 12 14.36 4.41 17.14
C GLN A 12 13.19 3.56 16.60
N LYS A 13 12.59 3.99 15.48
CA LYS A 13 11.49 3.27 14.84
C LYS A 13 11.98 2.61 13.57
N LYS A 14 11.46 1.42 13.32
CA LYS A 14 11.52 0.76 12.01
C LYS A 14 10.13 0.81 11.40
N ALA A 15 10.06 1.15 10.12
CA ALA A 15 8.85 1.06 9.33
C ALA A 15 9.10 0.10 8.16
N HIS A 16 8.06 -0.63 7.74
CA HIS A 16 8.18 -1.63 6.68
C HIS A 16 7.23 -1.25 5.55
N LEU A 17 7.80 -0.86 4.41
CA LEU A 17 7.03 -0.64 3.19
C LEU A 17 6.86 -1.99 2.47
N PRO A 18 5.63 -2.46 2.24
CA PRO A 18 5.39 -3.63 1.41
C PRO A 18 5.88 -3.37 -0.02
N LEU A 19 6.60 -4.31 -0.63
CA LEU A 19 7.07 -4.19 -2.03
C LEU A 19 6.10 -4.81 -3.04
N HIS A 20 5.15 -5.60 -2.56
CA HIS A 20 4.10 -6.21 -3.36
C HIS A 20 2.79 -6.13 -2.58
N ILE A 21 1.67 -6.14 -3.30
CA ILE A 21 0.34 -6.07 -2.67
C ILE A 21 0.09 -7.23 -1.70
N ASN A 22 0.72 -8.39 -1.94
CA ASN A 22 0.63 -9.56 -1.08
C ASN A 22 1.32 -9.43 0.27
N ALA A 23 2.21 -8.46 0.40
CA ALA A 23 2.86 -8.17 1.66
C ALA A 23 2.06 -7.16 2.52
N CYS A 24 0.93 -6.65 2.02
CA CYS A 24 0.06 -5.75 2.76
C CYS A 24 -0.72 -6.48 3.86
N SER A 25 -0.85 -5.84 5.02
CA SER A 25 -1.90 -6.17 5.97
C SER A 25 -3.28 -5.83 5.39
N THR A 26 -4.35 -6.41 5.96
CA THR A 26 -5.73 -6.13 5.54
C THR A 26 -6.05 -4.64 5.47
N GLN A 27 -5.65 -3.85 6.48
CA GLN A 27 -5.93 -2.41 6.48
C GLN A 27 -5.14 -1.67 5.39
N GLN A 28 -3.86 -2.01 5.20
CA GLN A 28 -3.03 -1.44 4.14
C GLN A 28 -3.61 -1.76 2.75
N TYR A 29 -4.08 -3.00 2.57
CA TYR A 29 -4.72 -3.43 1.33
C TYR A 29 -6.01 -2.63 1.05
N ILE A 30 -6.88 -2.47 2.06
CA ILE A 30 -8.12 -1.68 1.93
C ILE A 30 -7.80 -0.23 1.58
N ASP A 31 -6.87 0.40 2.30
CA ASP A 31 -6.48 1.79 2.05
C ASP A 31 -5.88 1.98 0.65
N PHE A 32 -5.08 1.02 0.18
CA PHE A 32 -4.53 1.01 -1.17
C PHE A 32 -5.61 0.88 -2.24
N CYS A 33 -6.59 -0.02 -2.04
CA CYS A 33 -7.73 -0.18 -2.94
C CYS A 33 -8.61 1.09 -3.01
N ASP A 34 -8.84 1.78 -1.89
CA ASP A 34 -9.56 3.07 -1.87
C ASP A 34 -8.83 4.12 -2.72
N LEU A 35 -7.50 4.21 -2.58
CA LEU A 35 -6.70 5.13 -3.38
C LEU A 35 -6.73 4.79 -4.88
N LEU A 36 -6.65 3.50 -5.23
CA LEU A 36 -6.79 3.05 -6.61
C LEU A 36 -8.15 3.41 -7.22
N TYR A 37 -9.23 3.23 -6.46
CA TYR A 37 -10.56 3.60 -6.89
C TYR A 37 -10.65 5.11 -7.17
N ARG A 38 -10.05 5.96 -6.34
CA ARG A 38 -10.01 7.42 -6.57
C ARG A 38 -9.26 7.79 -7.84
N VAL A 39 -8.20 7.06 -8.22
CA VAL A 39 -7.51 7.26 -9.50
C VAL A 39 -8.43 6.94 -10.67
N ASP A 40 -9.12 5.80 -10.61
CA ASP A 40 -10.08 5.39 -11.65
C ASP A 40 -11.21 6.41 -11.83
N GLN A 41 -11.64 7.04 -10.74
CA GLN A 41 -12.63 8.12 -10.74
C GLN A 41 -12.06 9.50 -11.12
N ASN A 42 -10.79 9.58 -11.56
CA ASN A 42 -10.06 10.82 -11.86
C ASN A 42 -10.04 11.84 -10.70
N GLN A 43 -10.17 11.37 -9.46
CA GLN A 43 -10.09 12.20 -8.25
C GLN A 43 -8.65 12.35 -7.75
N LEU A 44 -7.74 11.48 -8.20
CA LEU A 44 -6.31 11.52 -7.94
C LEU A 44 -5.56 11.23 -9.24
N SER A 45 -4.51 11.98 -9.51
CA SER A 45 -3.52 11.59 -10.51
C SER A 45 -2.73 10.37 -10.05
N TYR A 46 -2.08 9.69 -10.99
CA TYR A 46 -1.24 8.52 -10.67
C TYR A 46 -0.06 8.88 -9.74
N GLU A 47 0.52 10.07 -9.91
CA GLU A 47 1.60 10.56 -9.06
C GLU A 47 1.12 10.79 -7.62
N GLU A 48 0.01 11.52 -7.46
CA GLU A 48 -0.60 11.75 -6.15
C GLU A 48 -0.97 10.42 -5.48
N PHE A 49 -1.48 9.46 -6.25
CA PHE A 49 -1.76 8.12 -5.76
C PHE A 49 -0.54 7.44 -5.16
N ARG A 50 0.60 7.40 -5.88
CA ARG A 50 1.82 6.75 -5.37
C ARG A 50 2.29 7.40 -4.07
N ILE A 51 2.26 8.73 -4.01
CA ILE A 51 2.63 9.48 -2.80
C ILE A 51 1.68 9.14 -1.64
N GLN A 52 0.37 9.22 -1.84
CA GLN A 52 -0.62 8.90 -0.81
C GLN A 52 -0.55 7.44 -0.37
N ALA A 53 -0.22 6.52 -1.26
CA ALA A 53 -0.01 5.11 -0.95
C ALA A 53 1.14 4.94 0.05
N VAL A 54 2.27 5.63 -0.12
CA VAL A 54 3.38 5.60 0.85
C VAL A 54 2.91 6.04 2.24
N TYR A 55 2.16 7.15 2.34
CA TYR A 55 1.61 7.61 3.62
C TYR A 55 0.72 6.56 4.28
N LYS A 56 -0.17 5.92 3.53
CA LYS A 56 -1.09 4.89 4.05
C LYS A 56 -0.35 3.60 4.44
N LEU A 57 0.53 3.10 3.57
CA LEU A 57 1.28 1.87 3.79
C LEU A 57 2.22 1.97 4.98
N LEU A 58 2.85 3.12 5.19
CA LEU A 58 3.71 3.36 6.34
C LEU A 58 2.94 3.88 7.58
N ASN A 59 1.62 4.05 7.48
CA ASN A 59 0.77 4.63 8.53
C ASN A 59 1.32 5.97 9.05
N LEU A 60 1.82 6.80 8.14
CA LEU A 60 2.34 8.12 8.44
C LEU A 60 1.19 9.06 8.74
N LYS A 61 1.32 9.80 9.84
CA LYS A 61 0.33 10.78 10.29
C LYS A 61 0.98 12.15 10.37
N LYS A 62 0.19 13.19 10.15
CA LYS A 62 0.63 14.57 10.33
C LYS A 62 1.12 14.76 11.78
N GLY A 63 2.38 15.12 11.93
CA GLY A 63 2.95 15.50 13.22
C GLY A 63 2.48 16.90 13.63
N GLY A 64 2.37 17.15 14.93
CA GLY A 64 2.02 18.47 15.47
C GLY A 64 3.20 19.45 15.56
N ARG A 65 4.43 19.00 15.32
CA ARG A 65 5.63 19.85 15.40
C ARG A 65 5.90 20.51 14.05
N LYS A 66 6.24 21.80 14.07
CA LYS A 66 6.83 22.46 12.91
C LYS A 66 8.18 21.82 12.61
N ILE A 67 8.39 21.50 11.34
CA ILE A 67 9.65 21.03 10.80
C ILE A 67 10.37 22.27 10.24
N GLU A 68 11.68 22.35 10.38
CA GLU A 68 12.48 23.40 9.74
C GLU A 68 12.35 23.30 8.21
N ASP A 69 12.25 24.43 7.52
CA ASP A 69 11.92 24.46 6.08
C ASP A 69 12.86 23.58 5.22
N GLY A 70 14.17 23.57 5.51
CA GLY A 70 15.14 22.73 4.79
C GLY A 70 14.97 21.22 5.02
N LYS A 71 14.35 20.80 6.12
CA LYS A 71 14.04 19.38 6.41
C LYS A 71 12.71 18.93 5.78
N VAL A 72 11.86 19.88 5.39
CA VAL A 72 10.60 19.57 4.69
C VAL A 72 10.89 19.05 3.29
N GLU A 73 11.79 19.72 2.56
CA GLU A 73 12.15 19.33 1.20
C GLU A 73 12.83 17.94 1.16
N GLU A 74 13.76 17.68 2.07
CA GLU A 74 14.39 16.36 2.23
C GLU A 74 13.35 15.26 2.53
N ALA A 75 12.41 15.53 3.45
CA ALA A 75 11.35 14.58 3.78
C ALA A 75 10.43 14.30 2.57
N LEU A 76 10.08 15.32 1.80
CA LEU A 76 9.27 15.16 0.58
C LEU A 76 10.04 14.37 -0.50
N GLY A 77 11.33 14.63 -0.67
CA GLY A 77 12.19 13.87 -1.58
C GLY A 77 12.27 12.39 -1.22
N ASN A 78 12.40 12.07 0.08
CA ASN A 78 12.38 10.69 0.56
C ASN A 78 11.03 10.00 0.30
N ILE A 79 9.91 10.69 0.56
CA ILE A 79 8.58 10.15 0.26
C ILE A 79 8.39 9.91 -1.23
N TYR A 80 8.87 10.83 -2.07
CA TYR A 80 8.82 10.69 -3.53
C TYR A 80 9.63 9.46 -3.99
N ALA A 81 10.86 9.29 -3.50
CA ALA A 81 11.68 8.11 -3.82
C ALA A 81 11.01 6.80 -3.40
N LEU A 82 10.40 6.77 -2.21
CA LEU A 82 9.63 5.60 -1.77
C LEU A 82 8.41 5.33 -2.65
N SER A 83 7.80 6.38 -3.22
CA SER A 83 6.61 6.25 -4.05
C SER A 83 6.86 5.49 -5.35
N GLU A 84 8.11 5.50 -5.85
CA GLU A 84 8.49 4.72 -7.03
C GLU A 84 8.37 3.22 -6.80
N HIS A 85 8.58 2.75 -5.57
CA HIS A 85 8.40 1.34 -5.23
C HIS A 85 6.95 0.87 -5.30
N ILE A 86 5.97 1.79 -5.30
CA ILE A 86 4.56 1.45 -5.48
C ILE A 86 4.31 0.91 -6.89
N ASP A 87 5.13 1.26 -7.87
CA ASP A 87 5.02 0.71 -9.23
C ASP A 87 5.22 -0.81 -9.27
N ASN A 88 5.93 -1.39 -8.30
CA ASN A 88 6.13 -2.84 -8.18
C ASN A 88 4.85 -3.62 -7.86
N PHE A 89 3.76 -2.93 -7.52
CA PHE A 89 2.45 -3.54 -7.31
C PHE A 89 1.77 -3.85 -8.63
N PHE A 90 2.28 -3.31 -9.74
CA PHE A 90 1.71 -3.47 -11.07
C PHE A 90 2.67 -4.22 -11.99
N THR A 91 2.09 -4.94 -12.94
CA THR A 91 2.77 -5.49 -14.11
C THR A 91 2.24 -4.81 -15.36
N GLN A 92 3.03 -4.79 -16.44
CA GLN A 92 2.52 -4.38 -17.75
C GLN A 92 1.82 -5.56 -18.43
N ASN A 93 0.64 -5.32 -19.00
CA ASN A 93 0.00 -6.28 -19.89
C ASN A 93 0.57 -6.18 -21.32
N ALA A 94 0.07 -7.03 -22.23
CA ALA A 94 0.48 -7.04 -23.63
C ALA A 94 0.22 -5.71 -24.40
N GLN A 95 -0.51 -4.77 -23.80
CA GLN A 95 -0.84 -3.45 -24.34
C GLN A 95 -0.13 -2.33 -23.55
N GLU A 96 0.90 -2.67 -22.77
CA GLU A 96 1.69 -1.77 -21.93
C GLU A 96 0.90 -1.06 -20.82
N LYS A 97 -0.33 -1.50 -20.53
CA LYS A 97 -1.14 -0.95 -19.45
C LYS A 97 -0.72 -1.55 -18.11
N LYS A 98 -0.67 -0.72 -17.07
CA LYS A 98 -0.47 -1.15 -15.68
C LYS A 98 -1.66 -1.99 -15.23
N VAL A 99 -1.39 -3.23 -14.86
CA VAL A 99 -2.36 -4.19 -14.30
C VAL A 99 -1.88 -4.56 -12.90
N LEU A 100 -2.77 -4.49 -11.92
CA LEU A 100 -2.44 -4.82 -10.54
C LEU A 100 -2.04 -6.29 -10.43
N ASN A 101 -0.86 -6.55 -9.85
CA ASN A 101 -0.36 -7.89 -9.63
C ASN A 101 -0.96 -8.47 -8.34
N GLN A 102 -2.17 -9.02 -8.44
CA GLN A 102 -2.97 -9.47 -7.30
C GLN A 102 -2.61 -10.86 -6.76
N ASP A 103 -1.56 -11.54 -7.28
CA ASP A 103 -1.14 -12.92 -6.98
C ASP A 103 -2.06 -13.64 -5.98
N TYR A 104 -3.10 -14.27 -6.53
CA TYR A 104 -4.29 -14.78 -5.83
C TYR A 104 -4.01 -15.93 -4.84
N THR A 105 -2.75 -16.22 -4.58
CA THR A 105 -2.30 -17.16 -3.55
C THR A 105 -2.62 -16.66 -2.14
N GLN A 106 -2.94 -15.38 -1.92
CA GLN A 106 -3.35 -14.89 -0.60
C GLN A 106 -4.60 -14.01 -0.63
N ASN A 107 -5.61 -14.37 0.16
CA ASN A 107 -6.79 -13.52 0.35
C ASN A 107 -6.60 -12.56 1.54
N HIS A 108 -6.39 -11.27 1.23
CA HIS A 108 -6.21 -10.19 2.21
C HIS A 108 -7.48 -9.82 2.99
N ILE A 109 -8.66 -10.16 2.47
CA ILE A 109 -9.97 -9.85 3.07
C ILE A 109 -10.72 -11.17 3.31
N LYS A 110 -10.40 -11.85 4.41
CA LYS A 110 -11.02 -13.15 4.78
C LYS A 110 -12.49 -13.03 5.16
N GLU A 111 -12.90 -11.88 5.70
CA GLU A 111 -14.26 -11.62 6.17
C GLU A 111 -14.55 -10.12 6.23
N LEU A 112 -15.79 -9.73 5.94
CA LEU A 112 -16.31 -8.38 6.10
C LEU A 112 -17.34 -8.39 7.23
N ARG A 113 -17.15 -7.53 8.25
CA ARG A 113 -18.04 -7.45 9.42
C ARG A 113 -18.73 -6.07 9.56
N PRO A 114 -19.71 -5.72 8.71
CA PRO A 114 -20.68 -4.68 9.03
C PRO A 114 -21.44 -4.95 10.35
N LYS A 115 -21.98 -3.90 10.98
CA LYS A 115 -22.64 -3.99 12.30
C LYS A 115 -23.81 -5.00 12.35
N TRP A 116 -24.50 -5.23 11.23
CA TRP A 116 -25.71 -6.06 11.16
C TRP A 116 -25.48 -7.46 10.56
N ARG A 117 -24.30 -7.75 10.01
CA ARG A 117 -24.06 -9.03 9.34
C ARG A 117 -22.57 -9.30 9.14
N LYS A 118 -22.19 -10.56 9.25
CA LYS A 118 -20.87 -11.05 8.86
C LYS A 118 -20.95 -11.69 7.48
N TYR A 119 -20.08 -11.25 6.57
CA TYR A 119 -19.92 -11.82 5.23
C TYR A 119 -18.57 -12.53 5.16
N HIS A 120 -18.58 -13.78 4.73
CA HIS A 120 -17.36 -14.57 4.51
C HIS A 120 -16.95 -14.46 3.06
N ALA A 121 -15.66 -14.24 2.80
CA ALA A 121 -15.15 -14.28 1.44
C ALA A 121 -15.20 -15.70 0.87
N PRO A 122 -15.30 -15.89 -0.46
CA PRO A 122 -15.31 -17.21 -1.07
C PRO A 122 -14.07 -18.01 -0.65
N SER A 123 -14.27 -19.14 0.01
CA SER A 123 -13.18 -19.98 0.51
C SER A 123 -12.54 -20.85 -0.56
N HIS A 124 -13.21 -21.10 -1.69
CA HIS A 124 -12.80 -22.11 -2.68
C HIS A 124 -11.96 -21.58 -3.85
N TYR A 125 -12.05 -20.28 -4.18
CA TYR A 125 -11.35 -19.71 -5.36
C TYR A 125 -10.07 -18.93 -5.01
N PHE A 126 -9.79 -18.72 -3.72
CA PHE A 126 -8.62 -17.97 -3.21
C PHE A 126 -7.98 -18.72 -2.03
N MET A 127 -7.75 -20.03 -2.16
CA MET A 127 -7.10 -20.78 -1.10
C MET A 127 -5.64 -20.38 -1.00
N ASP A 128 -5.21 -20.02 0.20
CA ASP A 128 -3.80 -19.93 0.57
C ASP A 128 -3.16 -21.32 0.30
N CYS A 129 -2.47 -21.48 -0.85
CA CYS A 129 -1.80 -22.74 -1.19
C CYS A 129 -0.54 -22.88 -0.34
N TYR A 130 -0.67 -23.51 0.83
CA TYR A 130 0.47 -23.96 1.61
C TYR A 130 0.91 -25.34 1.10
N TRP A 131 2.15 -25.45 0.60
CA TRP A 131 2.79 -26.74 0.37
C TRP A 131 3.63 -27.10 1.61
N GLY A 132 3.44 -28.33 2.09
CA GLY A 132 4.17 -28.98 3.18
C GLY A 132 4.01 -30.48 3.07
#